data_AF-T2JBT8-F1
#
_entry.id   AF-T2JBT8-F1
#
_cell.length_a   1.000
_cell.length_b   1.000
_cell.length_c   1.000
_cell.angle_alpha   90.00
_cell.angle_beta   90.00
_cell.angle_gamma   90.00
#
_symmetry.space_group_name_H-M   'P 1'
#
loop_
_entity.id
_entity.type
_entity.pdbx_description
1 polymer ?
#
loop_
_entity_poly.entity_id
_entity_poly.type
_entity_poly.pdbx_seq_one_letter_code
_entity_poly.pdbx_strand_id
1 'polypeptide(L)'
;MNIRAYHFQSTELTKAKKTNPLLKSGNAQAMQQTLRKLDRAFNDMKSKGMGFPRYKKKMKSFNLISNKIELNGSYLKIPLLKNIKLKKSRDIPDGFKIKQAQIIKKASGYYVNLMIELDVDVPLPSPHGHALG
;
A
#
# COMPACT_ATOMS: atom_id res chain seq x y z
N MET A 1 20.91 -10.54 -7.25
CA MET A 1 19.63 -10.36 -7.96
C MET A 1 18.76 -11.60 -7.70
N ASN A 2 17.68 -11.52 -6.92
CA ASN A 2 16.70 -12.62 -6.85
C ASN A 2 15.30 -12.08 -7.15
N ILE A 3 15.14 -11.62 -8.39
CA ILE A 3 13.87 -11.17 -8.99
C ILE A 3 12.81 -12.28 -8.98
N ARG A 4 13.18 -13.54 -8.69
CA ARG A 4 12.28 -14.69 -8.73
C ARG A 4 11.43 -14.89 -7.47
N ALA A 5 11.78 -14.30 -6.33
CA ALA A 5 11.10 -14.59 -5.06
C ALA A 5 9.64 -14.10 -5.04
N TYR A 6 9.39 -12.83 -5.34
CA TYR A 6 8.02 -12.29 -5.39
C TYR A 6 7.16 -12.96 -6.46
N HIS A 7 7.67 -13.10 -7.69
CA HIS A 7 6.89 -13.66 -8.80
C HIS A 7 6.48 -15.12 -8.55
N PHE A 8 7.38 -15.92 -7.98
CA PHE A 8 7.08 -17.27 -7.54
C PHE A 8 5.99 -17.27 -6.47
N GLN A 9 6.15 -16.51 -5.39
CA GLN A 9 5.17 -16.44 -4.30
C GLN A 9 3.80 -15.92 -4.76
N SER A 10 3.76 -14.96 -5.69
CA SER A 10 2.52 -14.45 -6.28
C SER A 10 1.78 -15.53 -7.08
N THR A 11 2.53 -16.36 -7.81
CA THR A 11 1.98 -17.49 -8.58
C THR A 11 1.42 -18.55 -7.64
N GLU A 12 2.18 -18.92 -6.60
CA GLU A 12 1.76 -19.89 -5.58
C GLU A 12 0.55 -19.39 -4.79
N LEU A 13 0.49 -18.11 -4.42
CA LEU A 13 -0.69 -17.51 -3.80
C LEU A 13 -1.93 -17.68 -4.69
N THR A 14 -1.79 -17.49 -6.00
CA THR A 14 -2.90 -17.63 -6.95
C THR A 14 -3.41 -19.07 -7.01
N LYS A 15 -2.51 -20.06 -6.96
CA LYS A 15 -2.87 -21.49 -6.86
C LYS A 15 -3.54 -21.79 -5.51
N ALA A 16 -2.96 -21.34 -4.40
CA ALA A 16 -3.45 -21.58 -3.04
C ALA A 16 -4.85 -21.00 -2.80
N LYS A 17 -5.19 -19.87 -3.43
CA LYS A 17 -6.54 -19.28 -3.36
C LYS A 17 -7.64 -20.16 -3.94
N LYS A 18 -7.31 -21.09 -4.85
CA LYS A 18 -8.30 -22.00 -5.44
C LYS A 18 -8.74 -23.07 -4.45
N THR A 19 -7.81 -23.54 -3.61
CA THR A 19 -8.04 -24.64 -2.67
C THR A 19 -8.38 -24.16 -1.27
N ASN A 20 -7.93 -22.96 -0.87
CA ASN A 20 -8.11 -22.44 0.48
C ASN A 20 -9.24 -21.38 0.57
N PRO A 21 -10.36 -21.66 1.27
CA PRO A 21 -11.50 -20.74 1.36
C PRO A 21 -11.18 -19.45 2.13
N LEU A 22 -10.27 -19.48 3.10
CA LEU A 22 -9.84 -18.29 3.85
C LEU A 22 -9.05 -17.33 2.97
N LEU A 23 -8.18 -17.85 2.10
CA LEU A 23 -7.44 -17.01 1.16
C LEU A 23 -8.36 -16.50 0.03
N LYS A 24 -9.40 -17.25 -0.32
CA LYS A 24 -10.39 -16.86 -1.33
C LYS A 24 -11.24 -15.67 -0.87
N SER A 25 -11.61 -15.61 0.41
CA SER A 25 -12.45 -14.53 0.96
C SER A 25 -11.71 -13.18 1.12
N GLY A 26 -10.38 -13.20 1.19
CA GLY A 26 -9.58 -11.99 1.39
C GLY A 26 -9.30 -11.18 0.11
N ASN A 27 -8.90 -9.93 0.30
CA ASN A 27 -8.57 -9.03 -0.81
C ASN A 27 -7.25 -9.41 -1.49
N ALA A 28 -7.33 -9.74 -2.79
CA ALA A 28 -6.18 -10.14 -3.59
C ALA A 28 -5.08 -9.06 -3.64
N GLN A 29 -5.46 -7.79 -3.77
CA GLN A 29 -4.51 -6.67 -3.82
C GLN A 29 -3.77 -6.53 -2.49
N ALA A 30 -4.48 -6.62 -1.35
CA ALA A 30 -3.86 -6.54 -0.04
C ALA A 30 -2.83 -7.68 0.19
N MET A 31 -3.17 -8.90 -0.22
CA MET A 31 -2.26 -10.04 -0.14
C MET A 31 -1.01 -9.83 -1.00
N GLN A 32 -1.17 -9.36 -2.23
CA GLN A 32 -0.06 -9.05 -3.13
C GLN A 32 0.84 -7.93 -2.58
N GLN A 33 0.26 -6.89 -1.98
CA GLN A 33 1.04 -5.85 -1.29
C GLN A 33 1.84 -6.39 -0.11
N THR A 34 1.32 -7.42 0.56
CA THR A 34 2.02 -8.07 1.69
C THR A 34 3.22 -8.86 1.19
N LEU A 35 3.08 -9.59 0.07
CA LEU A 35 4.20 -10.27 -0.60
C LEU A 35 5.27 -9.27 -1.06
N ARG A 36 4.89 -8.12 -1.62
CA ARG A 36 5.85 -7.07 -1.99
C ARG A 36 6.61 -6.50 -0.79
N LYS A 37 5.94 -6.32 0.35
CA LYS A 37 6.59 -5.88 1.60
C LYS A 37 7.59 -6.91 2.10
N LEU A 38 7.25 -8.20 1.99
CA LEU A 38 8.15 -9.29 2.35
C LEU A 38 9.40 -9.30 1.45
N ASP A 39 9.21 -9.21 0.14
CA ASP A 39 10.31 -9.15 -0.83
C ASP A 39 11.24 -7.96 -0.56
N ARG A 40 10.68 -6.77 -0.32
CA ARG A 40 11.47 -5.59 0.07
C ARG A 40 12.25 -5.82 1.36
N ALA A 41 11.65 -6.44 2.38
CA ALA A 41 12.34 -6.69 3.65
C ALA A 41 13.54 -7.65 3.46
N PHE A 42 13.40 -8.69 2.64
CA PHE A 42 14.53 -9.57 2.29
C PHE A 42 15.60 -8.86 1.45
N ASN A 43 15.19 -7.97 0.55
CA ASN A 43 16.13 -7.16 -0.22
C ASN A 43 16.89 -6.20 0.69
N ASP A 44 16.22 -5.50 1.62
CA ASP A 44 16.83 -4.61 2.61
C ASP A 44 17.79 -5.37 3.55
N MET A 45 17.46 -6.60 3.95
CA MET A 45 18.37 -7.48 4.71
C MET A 45 19.71 -7.68 3.97
N LYS A 46 19.64 -7.96 2.66
CA LYS A 46 20.83 -8.24 1.84
C LYS A 46 21.59 -6.98 1.43
N SER A 47 20.89 -5.93 1.04
CA SER A 47 21.50 -4.72 0.46
C SER A 47 21.95 -3.72 1.52
N LYS A 48 21.27 -3.64 2.66
CA LYS A 48 21.54 -2.67 3.74
C LYS A 48 22.16 -3.33 4.98
N GLY A 49 22.45 -4.63 4.95
CA GLY A 49 22.96 -5.37 6.11
C GLY A 49 21.98 -5.42 7.28
N MET A 50 20.67 -5.23 7.03
CA MET A 50 19.66 -5.33 8.08
C MET A 50 19.53 -6.78 8.56
N GLY A 51 19.10 -6.99 9.80
CA GLY A 51 18.81 -8.32 10.33
C GLY A 51 17.67 -9.04 9.61
N PHE A 52 17.51 -10.34 9.87
CA PHE A 52 16.48 -11.16 9.23
C PHE A 52 15.05 -10.61 9.43
N PRO A 53 14.20 -10.57 8.39
CA PRO A 53 12.82 -10.10 8.52
C PRO A 53 12.05 -10.87 9.59
N ARG A 54 11.42 -10.14 10.52
CA ARG A 54 10.61 -10.74 11.59
C ARG A 54 9.13 -10.59 11.31
N TYR A 55 8.37 -11.67 11.52
CA TYR A 55 6.91 -11.61 11.46
C TYR A 55 6.34 -10.76 12.59
N LYS A 56 5.30 -10.00 12.28
CA LYS A 56 4.55 -9.24 13.28
C LYS A 56 3.53 -10.17 13.94
N LYS A 57 3.50 -10.23 15.28
CA LYS A 57 2.55 -11.05 16.05
C LYS A 57 1.09 -10.83 15.67
N LYS A 58 0.69 -9.57 15.40
CA LYS A 58 -0.65 -9.19 14.95
C LYS A 58 -0.56 -8.12 13.86
N MET A 59 -1.19 -8.37 12.72
CA MET A 59 -1.29 -7.37 11.66
C MET A 59 -2.33 -6.32 12.05
N LYS A 60 -1.90 -5.05 12.12
CA LYS A 60 -2.76 -3.92 12.48
C LYS A 60 -3.11 -3.04 11.28
N SER A 61 -2.57 -3.32 10.10
CA SER A 61 -2.80 -2.48 8.92
C SER A 61 -2.50 -3.21 7.64
N PHE A 62 -3.19 -2.85 6.56
CA PHE A 62 -2.89 -3.31 5.21
C PHE A 62 -3.14 -2.19 4.19
N ASN A 63 -2.50 -2.32 3.03
CA ASN A 63 -2.56 -1.31 1.96
C ASN A 63 -3.40 -1.85 0.81
N LEU A 64 -4.20 -0.98 0.23
CA LEU A 64 -4.97 -1.20 -0.98
C LEU A 64 -4.54 -0.15 -2.00
N ILE A 65 -3.96 -0.61 -3.10
CA ILE A 65 -3.56 0.24 -4.22
C ILE A 65 -4.55 -0.01 -5.34
N SER A 66 -5.32 1.01 -5.70
CA SER A 66 -6.27 0.92 -6.80
C SER A 66 -6.74 2.31 -7.21
N ASN A 67 -6.81 2.54 -8.52
CA ASN A 67 -7.39 3.74 -9.12
C ASN A 67 -8.92 3.80 -8.95
N LYS A 68 -9.54 2.74 -8.41
CA LYS A 68 -10.99 2.65 -8.15
C LYS A 68 -11.35 3.07 -6.72
N ILE A 69 -10.39 3.57 -5.94
CA ILE A 69 -10.64 4.10 -4.60
C ILE A 69 -11.11 5.54 -4.77
N GLU A 70 -12.38 5.78 -4.45
CA GLU A 70 -13.05 7.06 -4.68
C GLU A 70 -13.70 7.53 -3.39
N LEU A 71 -13.63 8.84 -3.14
CA LEU A 71 -14.30 9.47 -2.02
C LEU A 71 -15.53 10.23 -2.54
N ASN A 72 -16.71 9.73 -2.19
CA ASN A 72 -17.99 10.34 -2.55
C ASN A 72 -18.57 11.03 -1.32
N GLY A 73 -18.26 12.31 -1.16
CA GLY A 73 -18.66 13.10 0.02
C GLY A 73 -18.02 12.57 1.30
N SER A 74 -18.78 11.83 2.10
CA SER A 74 -18.32 11.17 3.34
C SER A 74 -18.21 9.65 3.21
N TYR A 75 -18.37 9.09 2.01
CA TYR A 75 -18.28 7.65 1.77
C TYR A 75 -17.03 7.32 0.98
N LEU A 76 -16.24 6.37 1.47
CA LEU A 76 -15.11 5.82 0.74
C LEU A 76 -15.52 4.52 0.08
N LYS A 77 -15.43 4.50 -1.25
CA LYS A 77 -15.63 3.33 -2.08
C LYS A 77 -14.30 2.63 -2.25
N ILE A 78 -14.23 1.36 -1.86
CA ILE A 78 -13.03 0.55 -1.95
C ILE A 78 -13.37 -0.74 -2.68
N PRO A 79 -12.56 -1.19 -3.66
CA PRO A 79 -12.76 -2.48 -4.30
C PRO A 79 -12.79 -3.63 -3.26
N LEU A 80 -13.85 -4.44 -3.32
CA LEU A 80 -14.18 -5.57 -2.41
C LEU A 80 -14.83 -5.19 -1.07
N LEU A 81 -14.73 -3.95 -0.60
CA LEU A 81 -15.46 -3.50 0.59
C LEU A 81 -16.73 -2.74 0.14
N LYS A 82 -17.76 -2.73 0.98
CA LYS A 82 -18.93 -1.86 0.76
C LYS A 82 -18.50 -0.38 0.86
N ASN A 83 -19.37 0.54 0.46
CA ASN A 83 -19.16 1.97 0.70
C ASN A 83 -19.10 2.22 2.22
N ILE A 84 -17.94 2.67 2.71
CA ILE A 84 -17.71 2.90 4.14
C ILE A 84 -17.93 4.37 4.44
N LYS A 85 -18.82 4.69 5.38
CA LYS A 85 -18.96 6.05 5.90
C LYS A 85 -17.73 6.40 6.74
N LEU A 86 -17.10 7.53 6.45
CA LEU A 86 -15.93 8.04 7.15
C LEU A 86 -16.24 9.39 7.81
N LYS A 87 -15.64 9.62 8.98
CA LYS A 87 -15.46 10.96 9.52
C LYS A 87 -14.14 11.50 8.98
N LYS A 88 -14.20 12.44 8.05
CA LYS A 88 -13.02 13.07 7.44
C LYS A 88 -12.36 14.00 8.45
N SER A 89 -11.04 13.97 8.54
CA SER A 89 -10.28 14.99 9.27
C SER A 89 -10.08 16.26 8.44
N ARG A 90 -10.00 16.12 7.11
CA ARG A 90 -9.81 17.18 6.12
C ARG A 90 -10.42 16.74 4.78
N ASP A 91 -10.79 17.70 3.95
CA ASP A 91 -11.16 17.43 2.56
C ASP A 91 -9.93 17.18 1.68
N ILE A 92 -10.14 16.49 0.55
CA ILE A 92 -9.09 16.25 -0.43
C ILE A 92 -8.97 17.54 -1.27
N PRO A 93 -7.78 18.13 -1.41
CA PRO A 93 -7.62 19.33 -2.21
C PRO A 93 -7.94 19.08 -3.69
N ASP A 94 -8.37 20.12 -4.40
CA ASP A 94 -8.75 20.01 -5.80
C ASP A 94 -7.58 19.56 -6.69
N GLY A 95 -7.90 18.75 -7.70
CA GLY A 95 -6.93 18.16 -8.62
C GLY A 95 -6.22 16.90 -8.12
N PHE A 96 -6.23 16.61 -6.81
CA PHE A 96 -5.57 15.42 -6.26
C PHE A 96 -6.38 14.14 -6.51
N LYS A 97 -5.69 13.07 -6.86
CA LYS A 97 -6.25 11.72 -7.04
C LYS A 97 -5.80 10.80 -5.92
N ILE A 98 -6.70 9.94 -5.44
CA ILE A 98 -6.34 8.92 -4.43
C ILE A 98 -5.59 7.78 -5.13
N LYS A 99 -4.34 7.54 -4.71
CA LYS A 99 -3.50 6.46 -5.24
C LYS A 99 -3.62 5.18 -4.42
N GLN A 100 -3.69 5.35 -3.10
CA GLN A 100 -3.66 4.24 -2.15
C GLN A 100 -4.46 4.56 -0.89
N ALA A 101 -5.16 3.56 -0.37
CA ALA A 101 -5.75 3.59 0.97
C ALA A 101 -5.03 2.59 1.88
N GLN A 102 -4.64 3.03 3.06
CA GLN A 102 -4.12 2.16 4.12
C GLN A 102 -5.15 2.07 5.25
N ILE A 103 -5.69 0.88 5.47
CA ILE A 103 -6.63 0.60 6.56
C ILE A 103 -5.81 0.23 7.80
N ILE A 104 -6.11 0.87 8.93
CA ILE A 104 -5.38 0.73 10.20
C ILE A 104 -6.36 0.41 11.31
N LYS A 105 -6.10 -0.64 12.07
CA LYS A 105 -6.79 -1.02 13.30
C LYS A 105 -6.03 -0.49 14.51
N LYS A 106 -6.61 0.49 15.21
CA LYS A 106 -6.18 0.98 16.52
C LYS A 106 -7.10 0.44 17.62
N ALA A 107 -6.75 0.67 18.88
CA ALA A 107 -7.62 0.31 20.01
C ALA A 107 -8.95 1.08 19.97
N SER A 108 -8.92 2.34 19.54
CA SER A 108 -10.09 3.21 19.39
C SER A 108 -10.97 2.92 18.17
N GLY A 109 -10.54 2.02 17.26
CA GLY A 109 -11.32 1.66 16.07
C GLY A 109 -10.48 1.61 14.79
N TYR A 110 -11.17 1.69 13.65
CA TYR A 110 -10.58 1.63 12.32
C TYR A 110 -10.37 3.04 11.75
N TYR A 111 -9.22 3.22 11.12
CA TYR A 111 -8.79 4.46 10.47
C TYR A 111 -8.35 4.16 9.05
N VAL A 112 -8.48 5.15 8.18
CA VAL A 112 -8.00 5.09 6.80
C VAL A 112 -7.02 6.23 6.56
N ASN A 113 -5.80 5.89 6.18
CA ASN A 113 -4.84 6.85 5.65
C ASN A 113 -4.93 6.83 4.12
N LEU A 114 -5.30 7.97 3.53
CA LEU A 114 -5.35 8.14 2.08
C LEU A 114 -4.05 8.79 1.60
N MET A 115 -3.38 8.12 0.66
CA MET A 115 -2.25 8.68 -0.07
C MET A 115 -2.79 9.23 -1.38
N ILE A 116 -2.61 10.54 -1.54
CA ILE A 116 -3.05 11.30 -2.70
C ILE A 116 -1.85 11.70 -3.55
N GLU A 117 -2.08 11.86 -4.84
CA GLU A 117 -1.08 12.27 -5.83
C GLU A 117 -1.68 13.39 -6.68
N LEU A 118 -0.86 14.39 -7.00
CA LEU A 118 -1.17 15.43 -7.95
C LEU A 118 -0.15 15.31 -9.08
N ASP A 119 -0.66 15.27 -10.31
CA ASP A 119 0.18 15.21 -11.49
C ASP A 119 0.64 16.64 -11.81
N VAL A 120 1.82 17.01 -11.32
CA VAL A 120 2.45 18.31 -11.55
C VAL A 120 3.83 18.09 -12.12
N ASP A 121 4.09 18.74 -13.25
CA ASP A 121 5.44 18.91 -13.76
C ASP A 121 6.11 20.07 -13.01
N VAL A 122 6.92 19.74 -12.01
CA VAL A 122 7.65 20.75 -11.22
C VAL A 122 8.98 21.02 -11.95
N PRO A 123 9.22 22.25 -12.44
CA PRO A 123 10.47 22.56 -13.12
C PRO A 123 11.65 22.34 -12.17
N LEU A 124 12.70 21.70 -12.68
CA LEU A 124 13.93 21.49 -11.92
C LEU A 124 14.49 22.87 -11.51
N PRO A 125 14.89 23.06 -10.25
CA PRO A 125 15.56 24.29 -9.86
C PRO A 125 16.82 24.42 -10.73
N SER A 126 16.95 25.56 -11.42
CA SER A 126 18.17 25.84 -12.17
C SER A 126 19.36 25.80 -11.19
N PRO A 127 20.42 25.04 -11.49
CA PRO A 127 21.54 24.86 -10.57
C PRO A 127 22.24 26.21 -10.34
N HIS A 128 21.90 26.87 -9.23
CA HIS A 128 22.58 28.06 -8.75
C HIS A 128 23.37 27.69 -7.50
N GLY A 129 24.67 27.47 -7.68
CA GLY A 129 25.62 27.26 -6.59
C GLY A 129 27.02 27.58 -7.08
N HIS A 130 27.80 28.31 -6.28
CA HIS A 130 29.23 28.48 -6.52
C HIS A 130 29.93 27.13 -6.30
N ALA A 131 30.93 26.82 -7.12
CA ALA A 131 31.78 25.65 -6.91
C ALA A 131 32.41 25.74 -5.51
N LEU A 132 32.10 24.79 -4.64
CA LEU A 132 32.85 24.57 -3.42
C LEU A 132 34.15 23.88 -3.82
N GLY A 133 35.21 24.69 -3.97
CA GLY A 133 36.60 24.24 -4.07
C GLY A 133 37.20 23.98 -2.70
#